data_AF-A8LWV9-F1
#
_entry.id   AF-A8LWV9-F1
#
_cell.length_a   1.000
_cell.length_b   1.000
_cell.length_c   1.000
_cell.angle_alpha   90.00
_cell.angle_beta   90.00
_cell.angle_gamma   90.00
#
_symmetry.space_group_name_H-M   'P 1'
#
loop_
_entity.id
_entity.type
_entity.pdbx_description
1 polymer ?
#
loop_
_entity_poly.entity_id
_entity_poly.type
_entity_poly.pdbx_seq_one_letter_code
_entity_poly.pdbx_strand_id
1 'polypeptide(L)'
;MPGREDMPSTLRRSPDKAQRTWEKTHDSALRTYGSGERASRAAYAAVKHEFEKVGDHWESKGRKGPSDRQAAGGGPQRRAATAGGVDANATKDHLRRVARELDISGRSTMTKPELVRAIEKANNRLTAQARQRGRSR
;
A
#
# COMPACT_ATOMS: atom_id res chain seq x y z
N MET A 1 -9.45 -18.23 -10.15
CA MET A 1 -9.78 -17.05 -9.32
C MET A 1 -9.03 -15.88 -9.94
N PRO A 2 -9.68 -15.05 -10.78
CA PRO A 2 -9.00 -14.02 -11.56
C PRO A 2 -8.23 -13.03 -10.68
N GLY A 3 -8.72 -12.73 -9.47
CA GLY A 3 -8.01 -11.87 -8.51
C GLY A 3 -6.63 -12.36 -8.06
N ARG A 4 -6.34 -13.67 -8.14
CA ARG A 4 -5.00 -14.22 -7.82
C ARG A 4 -4.03 -14.08 -9.00
N GLU A 5 -4.54 -14.17 -10.22
CA GLU A 5 -3.76 -14.04 -11.46
C GLU A 5 -3.38 -12.57 -11.71
N ASP A 6 -4.35 -11.66 -11.52
CA ASP A 6 -4.18 -10.21 -11.64
C ASP A 6 -3.50 -9.56 -10.42
N MET A 7 -3.10 -10.36 -9.43
CA MET A 7 -2.57 -9.83 -8.18
C MET A 7 -1.29 -9.01 -8.41
N PRO A 8 -1.20 -7.77 -7.90
CA PRO A 8 0.03 -6.99 -7.97
C PRO A 8 1.20 -7.71 -7.30
N SER A 9 2.39 -7.61 -7.89
CA SER A 9 3.58 -8.30 -7.38
C SER A 9 3.94 -7.92 -5.93
N THR A 10 3.61 -6.70 -5.50
CA THR A 10 3.77 -6.28 -4.10
C THR A 10 2.85 -7.04 -3.16
N LEU A 11 1.62 -7.38 -3.59
CA LEU A 11 0.69 -8.18 -2.81
C LEU A 11 1.06 -9.67 -2.81
N ARG A 12 1.60 -10.20 -3.91
CA ARG A 12 2.09 -11.59 -3.96
C ARG A 12 3.21 -11.86 -2.94
N ARG A 13 3.96 -10.83 -2.54
CA ARG A 13 5.01 -10.90 -1.51
C ARG A 13 4.51 -10.52 -0.11
N SER A 14 3.24 -10.13 0.02
CA SER A 14 2.63 -9.78 1.31
C SER A 14 2.13 -11.01 2.06
N PRO A 15 1.82 -10.90 3.36
CA PRO A 15 1.19 -11.96 4.14
C PRO A 15 -0.14 -12.43 3.52
N ASP A 16 -0.51 -13.69 3.75
CA ASP A 16 -1.71 -14.31 3.16
C ASP A 16 -2.99 -13.52 3.42
N LYS A 17 -3.10 -12.84 4.57
CA LYS A 17 -4.27 -12.02 4.88
C LYS A 17 -4.41 -10.86 3.88
N ALA A 18 -3.32 -10.18 3.51
CA ALA A 18 -3.35 -9.10 2.52
C ALA A 18 -3.71 -9.64 1.13
N GLN A 19 -3.14 -10.78 0.74
CA GLN A 19 -3.46 -11.47 -0.51
C GLN A 19 -4.96 -11.82 -0.59
N ARG A 20 -5.50 -12.45 0.45
CA ARG A 20 -6.93 -12.80 0.52
C ARG A 20 -7.84 -11.58 0.51
N THR A 21 -7.47 -10.49 1.19
CA THR A 21 -8.24 -9.23 1.16
C THR A 21 -8.29 -8.67 -0.25
N TRP A 22 -7.18 -8.69 -0.98
CA TRP A 22 -7.14 -8.30 -2.39
C TRP A 22 -8.03 -9.19 -3.25
N GLU A 23 -7.81 -10.51 -3.23
CA GLU A 23 -8.52 -11.47 -4.08
C GLU A 23 -10.04 -11.35 -3.92
N LYS A 24 -10.53 -11.41 -2.66
CA LYS A 24 -11.97 -11.35 -2.38
C LYS A 24 -12.59 -10.04 -2.85
N THR A 25 -11.91 -8.92 -2.62
CA THR A 25 -12.43 -7.62 -3.00
C THR A 25 -12.38 -7.44 -4.52
N HIS A 26 -11.31 -7.89 -5.16
CA HIS A 26 -11.14 -7.82 -6.61
C HIS A 26 -12.18 -8.68 -7.32
N ASP A 27 -12.35 -9.95 -6.92
CA ASP A 27 -13.33 -10.85 -7.52
C ASP A 27 -14.76 -10.33 -7.32
N SER A 28 -15.07 -9.74 -6.15
CA SER A 28 -16.37 -9.10 -5.95
C SER A 28 -16.56 -7.88 -6.84
N ALA A 29 -15.55 -7.03 -6.95
CA ALA A 29 -15.63 -5.83 -7.75
C ALA A 29 -15.66 -6.13 -9.26
N LEU A 30 -15.01 -7.20 -9.72
CA LEU A 30 -15.13 -7.71 -11.09
C LEU A 30 -16.56 -8.14 -11.40
N ARG A 31 -17.24 -8.84 -10.48
CA ARG A 31 -18.65 -9.20 -10.65
C ARG A 31 -19.57 -7.99 -10.72
N THR A 32 -19.26 -6.93 -9.98
CA THR A 32 -20.10 -5.72 -9.90
C THR A 32 -19.85 -4.74 -11.05
N TYR A 33 -18.58 -4.51 -11.41
CA TYR A 33 -18.19 -3.43 -12.32
C TYR A 33 -17.63 -3.93 -13.65
N GLY A 34 -17.44 -5.25 -13.81
CA GLY A 34 -16.71 -5.83 -14.93
C GLY A 34 -15.19 -5.67 -14.80
N SER A 35 -14.47 -6.18 -15.80
CA SER A 35 -13.02 -6.02 -15.93
C SER A 35 -12.62 -4.55 -16.07
N GLY A 36 -11.59 -4.12 -15.35
CA GLY A 36 -11.00 -2.79 -15.51
C GLY A 36 -10.47 -2.19 -14.21
N GLU A 37 -10.02 -0.93 -14.30
CA GLU A 37 -9.35 -0.24 -13.18
C GLU A 37 -10.21 -0.09 -11.91
N ARG A 38 -11.54 -0.12 -12.03
CA ARG A 38 -12.44 0.01 -10.87
C ARG A 38 -12.29 -1.15 -9.89
N ALA A 39 -12.16 -2.38 -10.39
CA ALA A 39 -11.97 -3.56 -9.54
C ALA A 39 -10.65 -3.49 -8.77
N SER A 40 -9.56 -3.15 -9.46
CA SER A 40 -8.24 -2.93 -8.86
C SER A 40 -8.24 -1.81 -7.82
N ARG A 41 -8.91 -0.68 -8.09
CA ARG A 41 -9.01 0.44 -7.14
C ARG A 41 -9.76 0.05 -5.87
N ALA A 42 -10.89 -0.66 -6.00
CA ALA A 42 -11.65 -1.16 -4.86
C ALA A 42 -10.82 -2.12 -4.00
N ALA A 43 -10.10 -3.05 -4.65
CA ALA A 43 -9.23 -3.99 -3.96
C ALA A 43 -8.07 -3.29 -3.24
N TYR A 44 -7.45 -2.27 -3.84
CA TYR A 44 -6.42 -1.47 -3.17
C TYR A 44 -6.97 -0.69 -1.97
N ALA A 45 -8.19 -0.18 -2.06
CA ALA A 45 -8.84 0.53 -0.95
C ALA A 45 -9.05 -0.40 0.24
N ALA A 46 -9.52 -1.64 0.00
CA ALA A 46 -9.69 -2.65 1.04
C ALA A 46 -8.34 -3.04 1.69
N VAL A 47 -7.29 -3.22 0.89
CA VAL A 47 -5.94 -3.48 1.42
C VAL A 47 -5.46 -2.30 2.28
N LYS A 48 -5.51 -1.06 1.77
CA LYS A 48 -5.08 0.14 2.51
C LYS A 48 -5.87 0.39 3.79
N HIS A 49 -7.04 -0.23 3.94
CA HIS A 49 -7.87 -0.10 5.12
C HIS A 49 -7.30 -0.86 6.33
N GLU A 50 -6.57 -1.96 6.12
CA GLU A 50 -5.99 -2.82 7.17
C GLU A 50 -4.47 -2.97 7.09
N PHE A 51 -3.88 -2.60 5.95
CA PHE A 51 -2.48 -2.77 5.64
C PHE A 51 -1.86 -1.46 5.16
N GLU A 52 -0.55 -1.36 5.33
CA GLU A 52 0.27 -0.31 4.76
C GLU A 52 1.43 -0.91 4.00
N LYS A 53 1.97 -0.16 3.05
CA LYS A 53 3.09 -0.61 2.25
C LYS A 53 4.39 -0.37 3.01
N VAL A 54 5.16 -1.43 3.23
CA VAL A 54 6.50 -1.41 3.82
C VAL A 54 7.44 -2.08 2.82
N GLY A 55 8.32 -1.28 2.24
CA GLY A 55 9.23 -1.70 1.18
C GLY A 55 8.50 -2.13 -0.10
N ASP A 56 8.63 -3.40 -0.44
CA ASP A 56 8.08 -4.01 -1.65
C ASP A 56 6.87 -4.93 -1.40
N HIS A 57 6.33 -4.92 -0.18
CA HIS A 57 5.15 -5.69 0.22
C HIS A 57 4.22 -4.86 1.14
N TRP A 58 3.16 -5.49 1.63
CA TRP A 58 2.16 -4.88 2.51
C TRP A 58 2.14 -5.56 3.87
N GLU A 59 2.18 -4.77 4.92
CA GLU A 59 2.17 -5.21 6.31
C GLU A 59 0.94 -4.71 7.06
N SER A 60 0.55 -5.42 8.12
CA SER A 60 -0.61 -5.00 8.91
C SER A 60 -0.27 -3.76 9.72
N LYS A 61 -1.09 -2.71 9.58
CA LYS A 61 -0.90 -1.46 10.34
C LYS A 61 -1.49 -1.49 11.76
N GLY A 62 -1.95 -2.67 12.21
CA GLY A 62 -2.52 -2.91 13.55
C GLY A 62 -3.87 -2.23 13.83
N ARG A 63 -4.39 -1.41 12.93
CA ARG A 63 -5.67 -0.70 13.07
C ARG A 63 -6.41 -0.60 11.74
N LYS A 64 -7.74 -0.48 11.83
CA LYS A 64 -8.63 -0.27 10.68
C LYS A 64 -8.84 1.21 10.42
N GLY A 65 -8.93 1.61 9.15
CA GLY A 65 -9.29 2.98 8.76
C GLY A 65 -8.52 3.48 7.54
N PRO A 66 -8.80 4.70 7.04
CA PRO A 66 -8.12 5.25 5.87
C PRO A 66 -6.63 5.50 6.15
N SER A 67 -5.76 5.16 5.18
CA SER A 67 -4.31 5.39 5.27
C SER A 67 -3.92 6.86 5.07
N ASP A 68 -4.67 7.60 4.27
CA ASP A 68 -4.41 9.00 3.96
C ASP A 68 -5.71 9.79 3.74
N ARG A 69 -5.58 11.11 3.52
CA ARG A 69 -6.71 12.01 3.30
C ARG A 69 -7.52 11.67 2.05
N GLN A 70 -6.88 11.08 1.03
CA GLN A 70 -7.57 10.65 -0.17
C GLN A 70 -8.45 9.43 0.13
N ALA A 71 -7.93 8.46 0.89
CA ALA A 71 -8.68 7.28 1.32
C ALA A 71 -9.85 7.64 2.27
N ALA A 72 -9.73 8.71 3.05
CA ALA A 72 -10.82 9.21 3.89
C ALA A 72 -11.92 9.95 3.11
N GLY A 73 -11.63 10.40 1.88
CA GLY A 73 -12.42 11.39 1.17
C GLY A 73 -13.59 10.88 0.32
N GLY A 74 -13.86 9.57 0.29
CA GLY A 74 -15.10 9.01 -0.28
C GLY A 74 -15.34 9.18 -1.79
N GLY A 75 -14.38 9.68 -2.60
CA GLY A 75 -14.62 9.82 -4.03
C GLY A 75 -13.39 10.16 -4.90
N PRO A 76 -13.39 9.74 -6.19
CA PRO A 76 -12.28 9.97 -7.12
C PRO A 76 -12.09 11.44 -7.52
N GLN A 77 -13.07 12.32 -7.27
CA GLN A 77 -13.00 13.76 -7.58
C GLN A 77 -12.10 14.56 -6.63
N ARG A 78 -11.81 14.05 -5.42
CA ARG A 78 -10.80 14.71 -4.57
C ARG A 78 -9.41 14.43 -5.14
N ARG A 79 -8.63 15.47 -5.38
CA ARG A 79 -7.22 15.38 -5.82
C ARG A 79 -6.29 15.60 -4.62
N ALA A 80 -6.44 14.82 -3.56
CA ALA A 80 -5.45 14.84 -2.49
C ALA A 80 -4.24 13.98 -2.89
N ALA A 81 -3.04 14.41 -2.50
CA ALA A 81 -1.84 13.61 -2.69
C ALA A 81 -2.00 12.26 -1.96
N THR A 82 -1.82 11.17 -2.70
CA THR A 82 -1.81 9.81 -2.14
C THR A 82 -0.43 9.51 -1.59
N ALA A 83 -0.33 8.84 -0.44
CA ALA A 83 0.97 8.49 0.15
C ALA A 83 1.52 7.16 -0.39
N GLY A 84 1.20 6.76 -1.62
CA GLY A 84 1.74 5.53 -2.23
C GLY A 84 1.44 4.21 -1.48
N GLY A 85 0.46 4.18 -0.56
CA GLY A 85 0.17 3.04 0.31
C GLY A 85 0.77 3.13 1.71
N VAL A 86 1.53 4.19 2.02
CA VAL A 86 1.98 4.52 3.37
C VAL A 86 0.79 5.02 4.20
N ASP A 87 0.74 4.64 5.49
CA ASP A 87 -0.25 5.16 6.42
C ASP A 87 0.15 6.55 6.93
N ALA A 88 -0.13 7.58 6.13
CA ALA A 88 0.09 8.97 6.49
C ALA A 88 -0.68 9.41 7.76
N ASN A 89 -1.72 8.68 8.15
CA ASN A 89 -2.47 8.91 9.38
C ASN A 89 -1.79 8.30 10.63
N ALA A 90 -0.74 7.48 10.47
CA ALA A 90 -0.03 6.84 11.58
C ALA A 90 0.66 7.84 12.53
N THR A 91 0.94 7.38 13.76
CA THR A 91 1.68 8.18 14.73
C THR A 91 3.11 8.42 14.23
N LYS A 92 3.75 9.52 14.66
CA LYS A 92 5.16 9.80 14.30
C LYS A 92 6.07 8.63 14.71
N ASP A 93 5.80 8.03 15.88
CA ASP A 93 6.54 6.85 16.37
C ASP A 93 6.39 5.65 15.46
N HIS A 94 5.17 5.35 15.02
CA HIS A 94 4.94 4.28 14.07
C HIS A 94 5.72 4.52 12.77
N LEU A 95 5.62 5.73 12.18
CA LEU A 95 6.37 6.06 10.96
C LEU A 95 7.89 6.00 11.17
N ARG A 96 8.40 6.37 12.36
CA ARG A 96 9.83 6.19 12.68
C ARG A 96 10.23 4.72 12.77
N ARG A 97 9.34 3.82 13.19
CA ARG A 97 9.59 2.36 13.18
C ARG A 97 9.64 1.83 11.76
N VAL A 98 8.67 2.17 10.91
CA VAL A 98 8.68 1.79 9.50
C VAL A 98 9.92 2.35 8.79
N ALA A 99 10.28 3.61 9.03
CA ALA A 99 11.49 4.19 8.48
C ALA A 99 12.78 3.52 8.98
N ARG A 100 12.76 2.93 10.19
CA ARG A 100 13.89 2.13 10.70
C ARG A 100 14.00 0.82 9.96
N GLU A 101 12.90 0.13 9.75
CA GLU A 101 12.84 -1.13 9.01
C GLU A 101 13.27 -0.98 7.55
N LEU A 102 13.03 0.19 6.96
CA LEU A 102 13.50 0.54 5.62
C LEU A 102 14.91 1.15 5.57
N ASP A 103 15.66 1.11 6.68
CA ASP A 103 17.01 1.66 6.81
C ASP A 103 17.16 3.12 6.35
N ILE A 104 16.15 3.94 6.61
CA ILE A 104 16.15 5.36 6.25
C ILE A 104 17.01 6.13 7.27
N SER A 105 18.12 6.70 6.79
CA SER A 105 18.99 7.60 7.55
C SER A 105 18.30 8.94 7.87
N GLY A 106 18.63 9.53 9.02
CA GLY A 106 18.04 10.81 9.45
C GLY A 106 16.59 10.72 9.96
N ARG A 107 15.98 9.53 9.99
CA ARG A 107 14.59 9.31 10.45
C ARG A 107 14.27 9.87 11.85
N SER A 108 15.26 10.02 12.73
CA SER A 108 15.07 10.51 14.10
C SER A 108 14.72 12.00 14.15
N THR A 109 15.26 12.80 13.23
CA THR A 109 15.06 14.27 13.17
C THR A 109 13.89 14.67 12.28
N MET A 110 13.47 13.79 11.37
CA MET A 110 12.36 14.04 10.44
C MET A 110 11.03 14.32 11.15
N THR A 111 10.26 15.23 10.58
CA THR A 111 8.85 15.47 10.87
C THR A 111 7.97 14.35 10.31
N LYS A 112 6.70 14.28 10.75
CA LYS A 112 5.75 13.28 10.24
C LYS A 112 5.58 13.34 8.71
N PRO A 113 5.38 14.52 8.07
CA PRO A 113 5.32 14.60 6.61
C PRO A 113 6.60 14.16 5.90
N GLU A 114 7.78 14.46 6.47
CA GLU A 114 9.06 14.02 5.90
C GLU A 114 9.24 12.51 5.97
N LEU A 115 8.86 11.89 7.10
CA LEU A 115 8.86 10.43 7.24
C LEU A 115 7.96 9.77 6.21
N VAL A 116 6.73 10.27 6.00
CA VAL A 116 5.81 9.72 4.99
C VAL A 116 6.44 9.77 3.60
N ARG A 117 7.01 10.91 3.19
CA ARG A 117 7.67 11.06 1.88
C ARG A 117 8.91 10.16 1.75
N ALA A 118 9.71 10.06 2.80
CA ALA A 118 10.91 9.22 2.81
C ALA A 118 10.57 7.73 2.67
N ILE A 119 9.56 7.27 3.42
CA ILE A 119 9.03 5.90 3.32
C ILE A 119 8.46 5.64 1.93
N GLU A 120 7.64 6.55 1.40
CA GLU A 120 7.08 6.42 0.05
C GLU A 120 8.19 6.27 -1.00
N LYS A 121 9.23 7.10 -0.93
CA LYS A 121 10.41 7.02 -1.81
C LYS A 121 11.14 5.68 -1.68
N ALA A 122 11.37 5.21 -0.45
CA ALA A 122 12.01 3.93 -0.18
C ALA A 122 11.19 2.76 -0.73
N ASN A 123 9.88 2.77 -0.50
CA ASN A 123 8.95 1.76 -1.01
C ASN A 123 8.96 1.68 -2.54
N ASN A 124 8.96 2.83 -3.21
CA ASN A 124 9.01 2.91 -4.67
C ASN A 124 10.32 2.32 -5.22
N ARG A 125 11.45 2.63 -4.58
CA ARG A 125 12.76 2.07 -4.92
C ARG A 125 12.80 0.55 -4.76
N LEU A 126 12.38 0.03 -3.61
CA LEU A 126 12.38 -1.41 -3.32
C LEU A 126 11.44 -2.18 -4.25
N THR A 127 10.25 -1.61 -4.52
CA THR A 127 9.32 -2.20 -5.50
C THR A 127 9.92 -2.25 -6.90
N ALA A 128 10.63 -1.21 -7.33
CA ALA A 128 11.30 -1.19 -8.64
C ALA A 128 12.41 -2.25 -8.71
N GLN A 129 13.24 -2.37 -7.67
CA GLN A 129 14.30 -3.37 -7.58
C GLN A 129 13.75 -4.80 -7.59
N ALA A 130 12.67 -5.07 -6.84
CA ALA A 130 12.04 -6.39 -6.82
C ALA A 130 11.49 -6.78 -8.20
N ARG A 131 10.94 -5.82 -8.96
CA ARG A 131 10.48 -6.06 -10.34
C ARG A 131 11.64 -6.33 -11.31
N GLN A 132 12.78 -5.65 -11.15
CA GLN A 132 13.97 -5.91 -11.96
C GLN A 132 14.53 -7.30 -11.71
N ARG A 133 14.70 -7.68 -10.44
CA ARG A 133 15.17 -9.03 -10.06
C ARG A 133 14.29 -10.15 -10.59
N GLY A 134 12.97 -9.95 -10.62
CA GLY A 134 12.03 -10.91 -11.18
C GLY A 134 12.04 -11.02 -12.71
N ARG A 135 12.62 -10.04 -13.44
CA ARG A 135 12.81 -10.09 -14.89
C ARG A 135 14.14 -10.71 -15.31
N SER A 136 15.11 -10.77 -14.41
CA SER A 136 16.43 -11.35 -14.63
C SER A 136 16.51 -12.84 -14.25
N ARG A 137 15.38 -13.45 -13.84
CA ARG A 137 15.22 -14.88 -13.58
C ARG A 137 14.31 -15.46 -14.65
#